data_AF-A0A0R2MU39-F1
#
_entry.id   AF-A0A0R2MU39-F1
#
_cell.length_a   1.000
_cell.length_b   1.000
_cell.length_c   1.000
_cell.angle_alpha   90.00
_cell.angle_beta   90.00
_cell.angle_gamma   90.00
#
_symmetry.space_group_name_H-M   'P 1'
#
loop_
_entity.id
_entity.type
_entity.pdbx_description
1 polymer ?
#
loop_
_entity_poly.entity_id
_entity_poly.type
_entity_poly.pdbx_seq_one_letter_code
_entity_poly.pdbx_strand_id
1 'polypeptide(L)'
;MYELTKKRRVSDAVAEVFPEEVSKAIFDVINVMNKAGQIVTSPVAIAFSDDSTDDEIYAMVIQGQLAPAQEFPITYSGPKDFLGHGYILIVKDNAKTVRLDFSAANNLDGIGEEK
;
A
#
# COMPACT_ATOMS: atom_id res chain seq x y z
N MET A 1 2.07 1.10 -17.35
CA MET A 1 1.48 0.69 -16.06
C MET A 1 1.96 1.66 -14.98
N TYR A 2 1.14 2.00 -13.99
CA TYR A 2 1.47 2.93 -12.89
C TYR A 2 2.13 4.24 -13.35
N GLU A 3 1.57 4.86 -14.39
CA GLU A 3 2.10 6.09 -14.96
C GLU A 3 1.92 7.28 -14.02
N LEU A 4 2.96 8.12 -13.92
CA LEU A 4 2.99 9.33 -13.07
C LEU A 4 1.85 10.32 -13.36
N THR A 5 1.34 10.34 -14.59
CA THR A 5 0.28 11.26 -15.03
C THR A 5 -1.11 10.83 -14.54
N LYS A 6 -1.26 9.59 -14.05
CA LYS A 6 -2.54 9.09 -13.55
C LYS A 6 -2.82 9.64 -12.15
N LYS A 7 -4.09 9.91 -11.87
CA LYS A 7 -4.51 10.41 -10.55
C LYS A 7 -4.40 9.29 -9.52
N ARG A 8 -3.75 9.57 -8.39
CA ARG A 8 -3.72 8.67 -7.22
C ARG A 8 -5.08 8.75 -6.50
N ARG A 9 -5.63 7.61 -6.10
CA ARG A 9 -6.89 7.50 -5.37
C ARG A 9 -6.72 6.51 -4.24
N VAL A 10 -7.02 6.95 -3.02
CA VAL A 10 -7.13 6.10 -1.83
C VAL A 10 -8.62 5.90 -1.58
N SER A 11 -9.05 4.67 -1.29
CA SER A 11 -10.43 4.42 -0.86
C SER A 11 -10.69 4.97 0.54
N ASP A 12 -11.93 5.33 0.83
CA ASP A 12 -12.32 5.88 2.13
C ASP A 12 -11.95 4.95 3.29
N ALA A 13 -12.21 3.64 3.16
CA ALA A 13 -11.82 2.64 4.17
C ALA A 13 -10.30 2.62 4.46
N VAL A 14 -9.46 2.78 3.44
CA VAL A 14 -8.00 2.87 3.65
C VAL A 14 -7.63 4.20 4.29
N ALA A 15 -8.30 5.30 3.92
CA ALA A 15 -8.05 6.62 4.50
C ALA A 15 -8.48 6.73 5.97
N GLU A 16 -9.43 5.92 6.43
CA GLU A 16 -9.83 5.82 7.83
C GLU A 16 -8.77 5.13 8.71
N VAL A 17 -8.00 4.20 8.13
CA VAL A 17 -7.06 3.35 8.88
C VAL A 17 -5.62 3.82 8.71
N PHE A 18 -5.24 4.23 7.50
CA PHE A 18 -3.88 4.59 7.16
C PHE A 18 -3.70 6.10 7.10
N PRO A 19 -2.66 6.63 7.76
CA PRO A 19 -2.24 8.01 7.59
C PRO A 19 -1.99 8.35 6.10
N GLU A 20 -2.32 9.57 5.71
CA GLU A 20 -2.13 10.03 4.32
C GLU A 20 -0.67 9.89 3.87
N GLU A 21 0.27 10.17 4.77
CA GLU A 21 1.72 10.06 4.53
C GLU A 21 2.13 8.65 4.11
N VAL A 22 1.60 7.62 4.78
CA VAL A 22 1.88 6.21 4.48
C VAL A 22 1.28 5.84 3.12
N SER A 23 0.01 6.21 2.89
CA SER A 23 -0.66 5.96 1.61
C SER A 23 0.05 6.64 0.43
N LYS A 24 0.57 7.85 0.64
CA LYS A 24 1.35 8.58 -0.36
C LYS A 24 2.70 7.90 -0.62
N ALA A 25 3.40 7.48 0.42
CA ALA A 25 4.69 6.79 0.31
C ALA A 25 4.56 5.48 -0.48
N ILE A 26 3.47 4.73 -0.31
CA ILE A 26 3.18 3.53 -1.11
C ILE A 26 3.16 3.87 -2.61
N PHE A 27 2.47 4.94 -3.02
CA PHE A 27 2.45 5.32 -4.44
C PHE A 27 3.84 5.77 -4.94
N ASP A 28 4.63 6.40 -4.10
CA ASP A 28 5.98 6.83 -4.46
C ASP A 28 6.91 5.62 -4.66
N VAL A 29 6.81 4.61 -3.81
CA VAL A 29 7.53 3.34 -3.94
C VAL A 29 7.13 2.62 -5.22
N ILE A 30 5.83 2.46 -5.49
CA ILE A 30 5.34 1.83 -6.73
C ILE A 30 5.87 2.58 -7.96
N ASN A 31 5.92 3.91 -7.92
CA ASN A 31 6.48 4.70 -8.99
C ASN A 31 8.00 4.51 -9.16
N VAL A 32 8.77 4.44 -8.07
CA VAL A 32 10.21 4.16 -8.12
C VAL A 32 10.46 2.78 -8.74
N MET A 33 9.76 1.75 -8.26
CA MET A 33 9.87 0.39 -8.80
C MET A 33 9.45 0.32 -10.27
N ASN A 34 8.40 1.03 -10.66
CA ASN A 34 7.94 1.10 -12.04
C ASN A 34 8.99 1.76 -12.96
N LYS A 35 9.59 2.87 -12.52
CA LYS A 35 10.69 3.53 -13.25
C LYS A 35 11.91 2.63 -13.41
N ALA A 36 12.17 1.77 -12.42
CA ALA A 36 13.25 0.80 -12.45
C ALA A 36 12.91 -0.47 -13.27
N GLY A 37 11.69 -0.58 -13.84
CA GLY A 37 11.25 -1.78 -14.57
C GLY A 37 10.98 -3.00 -13.68
N GLN A 38 10.80 -2.79 -12.37
CA GLN A 38 10.60 -3.84 -11.36
C GLN A 38 9.12 -4.18 -11.12
N ILE A 39 8.19 -3.41 -11.67
CA ILE A 39 6.76 -3.74 -11.67
C ILE A 39 6.38 -4.38 -13.00
N VAL A 40 5.98 -5.66 -12.96
CA VAL A 40 5.65 -6.43 -14.19
C VAL A 40 4.16 -6.75 -14.32
N THR A 41 3.36 -6.51 -13.27
CA THR A 41 1.93 -6.82 -13.26
C THR A 41 1.11 -5.83 -12.43
N SER A 42 -0.20 -5.82 -12.67
CA SER A 42 -1.22 -5.12 -11.88
C SER A 42 -2.41 -6.07 -11.68
N PRO A 43 -3.00 -6.15 -10.48
CA PRO A 43 -2.62 -5.41 -9.27
C PRO A 43 -1.33 -5.90 -8.61
N VAL A 44 -0.78 -5.08 -7.72
CA VAL A 44 0.27 -5.49 -6.75
C VAL A 44 -0.29 -5.40 -5.33
N ALA A 45 0.19 -6.29 -4.46
CA ALA A 45 -0.19 -6.29 -3.05
C ALA A 45 0.91 -5.66 -2.19
N ILE A 46 0.50 -4.99 -1.11
CA ILE A 46 1.36 -4.41 -0.09
C ILE A 46 1.02 -5.08 1.23
N ALA A 47 2.01 -5.68 1.87
CA ALA A 47 1.92 -6.16 3.25
C ALA A 47 2.89 -5.36 4.12
N PHE A 48 2.55 -5.15 5.37
CA PHE A 48 3.42 -4.46 6.32
C PHE A 48 4.11 -5.47 7.23
N SER A 49 5.35 -5.19 7.59
CA SER A 49 6.02 -5.90 8.68
C SER A 49 5.46 -5.47 10.02
N ASP A 50 5.50 -6.36 11.01
CA ASP A 50 5.22 -6.02 12.40
C ASP A 50 6.42 -5.26 13.03
N ASP A 51 7.61 -5.40 12.44
CA ASP A 51 8.79 -4.66 12.86
C ASP A 51 8.75 -3.21 12.36
N SER A 52 9.09 -2.28 13.25
CA SER A 52 9.23 -0.85 12.95
C SER A 52 10.25 -0.21 13.89
N THR A 53 10.72 0.98 13.53
CA THR A 53 11.50 1.86 14.40
C THR A 53 10.68 3.09 14.75
N ASP A 54 11.28 4.01 15.52
CA ASP A 54 10.65 5.30 15.79
C ASP A 54 10.36 6.08 14.49
N ASP A 55 11.23 5.96 13.48
CA ASP A 55 11.19 6.77 12.26
C ASP A 55 10.85 5.99 10.97
N GLU A 56 10.76 4.67 11.02
CA GLU A 56 10.51 3.83 9.85
C GLU A 56 9.52 2.71 10.12
N ILE A 57 8.75 2.37 9.09
CA ILE A 57 7.99 1.12 8.99
C ILE A 57 8.47 0.38 7.74
N TYR A 58 8.35 -0.94 7.73
CA TYR A 58 8.74 -1.76 6.58
C TYR A 58 7.50 -2.33 5.90
N ALA A 59 7.49 -2.27 4.58
CA ALA A 59 6.42 -2.83 3.78
C ALA A 59 7.00 -3.65 2.63
N MET A 60 6.21 -4.59 2.13
CA MET A 60 6.62 -5.56 1.11
C MET A 60 5.68 -5.48 -0.08
N VAL A 61 6.22 -5.24 -1.28
CA VAL A 61 5.47 -5.33 -2.53
C VAL A 61 5.49 -6.76 -3.02
N ILE A 62 4.31 -7.35 -3.23
CA ILE A 62 4.12 -8.70 -3.75
C ILE A 62 3.46 -8.62 -5.13
N GLN A 63 4.01 -9.36 -6.10
CA GLN A 63 3.56 -9.36 -7.49
C GLN A 63 3.37 -10.77 -8.06
N GLY A 64 2.20 -11.05 -8.65
CA GLY A 64 1.96 -12.29 -9.40
C GLY A 64 2.06 -13.59 -8.56
N GLN A 65 2.09 -14.74 -9.24
CA GLN A 65 2.10 -16.06 -8.58
C GLN A 65 3.49 -16.58 -8.20
N LEU A 66 4.55 -16.10 -8.84
CA LEU A 66 5.95 -16.46 -8.53
C LEU A 66 6.59 -15.51 -7.49
N ALA A 67 5.84 -14.48 -7.08
CA ALA A 67 6.07 -13.52 -6.00
C ALA A 67 7.55 -13.13 -5.75
N PRO A 68 8.19 -12.38 -6.68
CA PRO A 68 9.26 -11.49 -6.25
C PRO A 68 8.66 -10.53 -5.23
N ALA A 69 9.01 -10.77 -3.97
CA ALA A 69 8.62 -9.96 -2.84
C ALA A 69 9.79 -9.05 -2.51
N GLN A 70 9.55 -7.74 -2.53
CA GLN A 70 10.59 -6.76 -2.25
C GLN A 70 10.15 -5.89 -1.08
N GLU A 71 10.94 -5.92 -0.02
CA GLU A 71 10.77 -5.05 1.13
C GLU A 71 11.32 -3.64 0.83
N PHE A 72 10.67 -2.64 1.39
CA PHE A 72 11.06 -1.25 1.30
C PHE A 72 10.77 -0.54 2.62
N PRO A 73 11.67 0.34 3.08
CA PRO A 73 11.40 1.22 4.19
C PRO A 73 10.43 2.34 3.76
N ILE A 74 9.55 2.72 4.66
CA ILE A 74 8.75 3.94 4.61
C ILE A 74 9.15 4.78 5.81
N THR A 75 9.73 5.96 5.57
CA THR A 75 9.99 6.93 6.63
C THR A 75 8.66 7.43 7.17
N TYR A 76 8.36 7.10 8.43
CA TYR A 76 7.12 7.46 9.11
C TYR A 76 7.28 7.40 10.63
N SER A 77 7.13 8.55 11.28
CA SER A 77 7.27 8.71 12.74
C SER A 77 5.97 8.97 13.50
N GLY A 78 4.83 8.97 12.79
CA GLY A 78 3.52 9.15 13.41
C GLY A 78 2.97 7.88 14.08
N PRO A 79 1.70 7.92 14.54
CA PRO A 79 1.03 6.76 15.16
C PRO A 79 0.97 5.54 14.22
N LYS A 80 1.40 4.39 14.72
CA LYS A 80 1.55 3.14 13.95
C LYS A 80 0.44 2.12 14.24
N ASP A 81 -0.73 2.58 14.71
CA ASP A 81 -1.84 1.72 15.13
C ASP A 81 -2.40 0.83 14.01
N PHE A 82 -2.06 1.10 12.75
CA PHE A 82 -2.41 0.26 11.61
C PHE A 82 -1.51 -0.98 11.43
N LEU A 83 -0.38 -1.07 12.14
CA LEU A 83 0.52 -2.24 12.14
C LEU A 83 -0.03 -3.36 13.05
N GLY A 84 0.43 -4.60 12.88
CA GLY A 84 0.00 -5.74 13.70
C GLY A 84 -1.40 -6.30 13.38
N HIS A 85 -2.11 -5.71 12.42
CA HIS A 85 -3.45 -6.14 12.01
C HIS A 85 -3.46 -7.11 10.82
N GLY A 86 -2.30 -7.39 10.22
CA GLY A 86 -2.19 -8.25 9.03
C GLY A 86 -2.88 -7.67 7.78
N TYR A 87 -3.08 -6.34 7.72
CA TYR A 87 -3.71 -5.69 6.58
C TYR A 87 -2.89 -5.85 5.30
N ILE A 88 -3.56 -6.27 4.23
CA ILE A 88 -3.02 -6.32 2.88
C ILE A 88 -3.68 -5.22 2.05
N LEU A 89 -2.90 -4.30 1.51
CA LEU A 89 -3.40 -3.30 0.56
C LEU A 89 -3.17 -3.76 -0.87
N ILE A 90 -4.03 -3.33 -1.77
CA ILE A 90 -3.96 -3.59 -3.20
C ILE A 90 -3.75 -2.27 -3.93
N VAL A 91 -2.65 -2.14 -4.66
CA VAL A 91 -2.45 -1.07 -5.61
C VAL A 91 -2.86 -1.58 -6.99
N LYS A 92 -3.82 -0.90 -7.62
CA LYS A 92 -4.37 -1.28 -8.91
C LYS A 92 -4.21 -0.15 -9.90
N ASP A 93 -3.57 -0.44 -11.03
CA ASP A 93 -3.50 0.46 -12.16
C ASP A 93 -4.78 0.37 -13.01
N ASN A 94 -5.50 1.48 -13.16
CA ASN A 94 -6.67 1.63 -14.02
C ASN A 94 -6.34 2.58 -15.18
N ALA A 95 -7.28 2.75 -16.12
CA ALA A 95 -7.06 3.57 -17.32
C ALA A 95 -6.64 5.03 -17.00
N LYS A 96 -7.20 5.64 -15.94
CA LYS A 96 -6.97 7.06 -15.58
C LYS A 96 -6.46 7.27 -14.15
N THR A 97 -6.45 6.22 -13.34
CA THR A 97 -6.19 6.30 -11.90
C THR A 97 -5.30 5.15 -11.46
N VAL A 98 -4.47 5.40 -10.45
CA VAL A 98 -3.85 4.36 -9.64
C VAL A 98 -4.59 4.35 -8.32
N ARG A 99 -5.22 3.22 -7.98
CA ARG A 99 -6.10 3.10 -6.82
C ARG A 99 -5.46 2.24 -5.74
N LEU A 100 -5.57 2.67 -4.49
CA LEU A 100 -5.19 1.93 -3.29
C LEU A 100 -6.48 1.54 -2.55
N ASP A 101 -6.69 0.24 -2.37
CA ASP A 101 -7.83 -0.34 -1.66
C ASP A 101 -7.32 -1.42 -0.69
N PHE A 102 -8.16 -1.85 0.25
CA PHE A 102 -7.92 -3.10 0.98
C PHE A 102 -8.07 -4.32 0.06
N SER A 103 -7.28 -5.36 0.32
CA SER A 103 -7.49 -6.69 -0.25
C SER A 103 -8.81 -7.28 0.25
N ALA A 104 -9.50 -8.02 -0.62
CA ALA A 104 -10.67 -8.81 -0.23
C ALA A 104 -10.34 -9.94 0.76
N ALA A 105 -9.06 -10.25 0.95
CA ALA A 105 -8.61 -11.24 1.93
C ALA A 105 -8.54 -10.70 3.37
N ASN A 106 -8.66 -9.38 3.56
CA ASN A 106 -8.61 -8.80 4.90
C ASN A 106 -9.92 -9.07 5.65
N ASN A 107 -9.81 -9.26 6.97
CA ASN A 107 -10.95 -9.05 7.85
C ASN A 107 -11.03 -7.55 8.18
N LEU A 108 -12.13 -6.90 7.77
CA LEU A 108 -12.39 -5.48 7.99
C LEU A 108 -13.50 -5.24 9.02
N ASP A 109 -13.90 -6.27 9.77
CA ASP A 109 -14.94 -6.15 10.80
C ASP A 109 -14.57 -5.01 11.79
N GLY A 110 -15.48 -4.03 11.94
CA GLY A 110 -15.29 -2.86 12.82
C GLY A 110 -14.62 -1.64 12.18
N ILE A 111 -14.27 -1.67 10.90
CA ILE A 111 -13.76 -0.53 10.13
C ILE A 111 -14.93 0.03 9.28
N GLY A 112 -15.31 1.28 9.52
CA GLY A 112 -16.42 1.94 8.79
C GLY A 112 -17.82 1.75 9.37
N GLU A 113 -17.98 1.24 10.60
CA GLU A 113 -19.25 1.39 11.32
C GLU A 113 -19.40 2.84 11.79
N GLU A 114 -20.29 3.59 11.12
CA GLU A 114 -20.76 4.90 11.54
C GLU A 114 -21.14 4.86 13.04
N LYS A 115 -20.56 5.78 13.82
CA LYS A 115 -21.15 6.21 15.10
C LYS A 115 -22.11 7.36 14.87
#